data_AF-A0A851KG92-F1
#
_entry.id   AF-A0A851KG92-F1
#
_cell.length_a   1.000
_cell.length_b   1.000
_cell.length_c   1.000
_cell.angle_alpha   90.00
_cell.angle_beta   90.00
_cell.angle_gamma   90.00
#
_symmetry.space_group_name_H-M   'P 1'
#
loop_
_entity.id
_entity.type
_entity.pdbx_description
1 polymer ?
#
loop_
_entity_poly.entity_id
_entity_poly.type
_entity_poly.pdbx_seq_one_letter_code
_entity_poly.pdbx_strand_id
1 'polypeptide(L)'
;MQQEKVEWENLNRILMRHGLKPVSLAAPQSCRDTSDMIVLDRQSSQGIRLALQTLVEDTERQQKVMQGLMEANRCLRDVVRLEQGRASRQEQRANDLENVVKNIKAKICQLEDETIAKACQQQNQVKELQKEQQASRVKYQQQQEKLQEQEEIIACLQKELSRVGREEQQRVDTQNKMFCQFCRRAPKSLLDQRYLCLIDYYESQISQIKKELRQYKKDEDEVQREVKNKEEFLNLDATPNYKALLLSFQKQLTETKAKNEQLLLENINLKKNLEISRPTAQELKFYKHQVKKLQKALKKTIHATGPLKPSISEMMAGDFITKLQTYLSNNICYLFLKVLSHIDSILRSPRAPPLIFRPSKGPVQNYIKEHGQGCGFEHLPLTIEMWADQLIALKDLYRSLRKLSLELLPWNTKDPQDNRESIRVEDLQLIVDAILEELEHKEKNNQTQSLQTLSAIVSHFQKLFDVNSLNGVYPRMNEVYTKLGEMTNAMRNLHELLELDSSAPPTVVVDTVGKLCDIINKNVTEQVQQLLGTQDIHSIINKLEEHECFFPPFQALIQDLLHLLEITNVDDILPAVQNLK
;
A
#
# COMPACT_ATOMS: atom_id res chain seq x y z
N MET A 1 11.32 -108.47 29.88
CA MET A 1 10.68 -108.87 28.61
C MET A 1 9.45 -108.02 28.28
N GLN A 2 8.35 -108.05 29.05
CA GLN A 2 7.12 -107.30 28.69
C GLN A 2 7.32 -105.79 28.57
N GLN A 3 8.05 -105.17 29.52
CA GLN A 3 8.27 -103.72 29.55
C GLN A 3 9.20 -103.23 28.44
N GLU A 4 10.26 -103.99 28.15
CA GLU A 4 11.19 -103.70 27.06
C GLU A 4 10.51 -103.78 25.69
N LYS A 5 9.56 -104.72 25.52
CA LYS A 5 8.76 -104.83 24.30
C LYS A 5 7.89 -103.58 24.07
N VAL A 6 7.23 -103.06 25.11
CA VAL A 6 6.41 -101.85 25.02
C VAL A 6 7.27 -100.61 24.70
N GLU A 7 8.47 -100.53 25.28
CA GLU A 7 9.40 -99.43 25.03
C GLU A 7 9.95 -99.43 23.59
N TRP A 8 10.27 -100.61 23.05
CA TRP A 8 10.64 -100.77 21.63
C TRP A 8 9.44 -100.54 20.69
N GLU A 9 8.23 -100.93 21.06
CA GLU A 9 7.01 -100.62 20.29
C GLU A 9 6.75 -99.11 20.21
N ASN A 10 6.99 -98.37 21.30
CA ASN A 10 6.89 -96.91 21.31
C ASN A 10 7.96 -96.25 20.43
N LEU A 11 9.22 -96.70 20.50
CA LEU A 11 10.29 -96.20 19.64
C LEU A 11 10.05 -96.56 18.16
N ASN A 12 9.55 -97.77 17.87
CA ASN A 12 9.18 -98.18 16.52
C ASN A 12 8.05 -97.32 15.94
N ARG A 13 7.10 -96.86 16.76
CA ARG A 13 6.06 -95.92 16.34
C ARG A 13 6.67 -94.58 15.91
N ILE A 14 7.72 -94.12 16.60
CA ILE A 14 8.45 -92.90 16.26
C ILE A 14 9.26 -93.12 14.98
N LEU A 15 10.05 -94.20 14.90
CA LEU A 15 10.82 -94.57 13.69
C LEU A 15 9.94 -94.64 12.44
N MET A 16 8.77 -95.28 12.55
CA MET A 16 7.82 -95.39 11.44
C MET A 16 7.24 -94.03 11.01
N ARG A 17 7.03 -93.08 11.93
CA ARG A 17 6.62 -91.70 11.59
C ARG A 17 7.69 -90.97 10.78
N HIS A 18 8.96 -91.33 10.96
CA HIS A 18 10.10 -90.82 10.18
C HIS A 18 10.45 -91.71 8.97
N GLY A 19 9.62 -92.70 8.64
CA GLY A 19 9.82 -93.59 7.47
C GLY A 19 10.90 -94.65 7.64
N LEU A 20 11.37 -94.88 8.87
CA LEU A 20 12.38 -95.90 9.19
C LEU A 20 11.72 -97.25 9.54
N LYS A 21 12.42 -98.36 9.25
CA LYS A 21 11.92 -99.72 9.52
C LYS A 21 11.86 -100.01 11.03
N PRO A 22 10.85 -100.76 11.52
CA PRO A 22 10.74 -101.07 12.94
C PRO A 22 11.72 -102.18 13.34
N VAL A 23 12.24 -102.10 14.56
CA VAL A 23 13.12 -103.10 15.17
C VAL A 23 12.28 -104.21 15.80
N SER A 24 12.44 -105.45 15.34
CA SER A 24 11.73 -106.62 15.89
C SER A 24 12.56 -107.31 17.00
N LEU A 25 11.90 -107.64 18.11
CA LEU A 25 12.49 -108.44 19.19
C LEU A 25 12.20 -109.92 18.94
N ALA A 26 13.23 -110.74 18.76
CA ALA A 26 13.08 -112.19 18.58
C ALA A 26 12.79 -112.90 19.92
N ALA A 27 11.93 -113.93 19.90
CA ALA A 27 11.61 -114.72 21.07
C ALA A 27 12.71 -115.78 21.35
N PRO A 28 13.08 -116.06 22.62
CA PRO A 28 14.21 -116.93 22.96
C PRO A 28 14.15 -118.38 22.44
N GLN A 29 12.97 -118.87 22.03
CA GLN A 29 12.74 -120.27 21.66
C GLN A 29 12.63 -120.53 20.14
N SER A 30 12.86 -119.53 19.30
CA SER A 30 12.74 -119.63 17.83
C SER A 30 14.01 -119.12 17.14
N CYS A 31 15.12 -119.85 17.22
CA CYS A 31 16.36 -119.48 16.51
C CYS A 31 17.13 -120.74 16.06
N ARG A 32 17.24 -120.96 14.74
CA ARG A 32 18.24 -121.85 14.12
C ARG A 32 19.27 -121.09 13.27
N ASP A 33 18.98 -119.87 12.83
CA ASP A 33 19.91 -119.03 12.05
C ASP A 33 20.24 -117.74 12.82
N THR A 34 21.50 -117.60 13.24
CA THR A 34 22.02 -116.47 14.04
C THR A 34 22.71 -115.40 13.19
N SER A 35 22.76 -115.55 11.86
CA SER A 35 23.53 -114.67 10.96
C SER A 35 22.95 -113.26 10.84
N ASP A 36 21.64 -113.08 11.05
CA ASP A 36 20.94 -111.78 10.90
C ASP A 36 20.41 -111.21 12.23
N MET A 37 20.81 -111.77 13.39
CA MET A 37 20.30 -111.36 14.70
C MET A 37 21.42 -110.89 15.63
N ILE A 38 21.24 -109.71 16.23
CA ILE A 38 22.17 -109.13 17.20
C ILE A 38 21.65 -109.42 18.60
N VAL A 39 22.42 -110.16 19.40
CA VAL A 39 22.12 -110.41 20.82
C VAL A 39 22.70 -109.27 21.64
N LEU A 40 21.84 -108.54 22.34
CA LEU A 40 22.23 -107.43 23.20
C LEU A 40 21.92 -107.77 24.65
N ASP A 41 22.82 -107.41 25.57
CA ASP A 41 22.50 -107.38 26.99
C ASP A 41 21.55 -106.19 27.29
N ARG A 42 20.86 -106.27 28.43
CA ARG A 42 19.83 -105.29 28.81
C ARG A 42 20.36 -103.85 28.87
N GLN A 43 21.63 -103.67 29.25
CA GLN A 43 22.25 -102.35 29.36
C GLN A 43 22.58 -101.79 27.96
N SER A 44 23.11 -102.60 27.05
CA SER A 44 23.35 -102.18 25.66
C SER A 44 22.06 -101.91 24.89
N SER A 45 21.00 -102.72 25.07
CA SER A 45 19.67 -102.48 24.50
C SER A 45 19.08 -101.13 24.95
N GLN A 46 19.18 -100.82 26.24
CA GLN A 46 18.75 -99.53 26.78
C GLN A 46 19.60 -98.36 26.23
N GLY A 47 20.92 -98.53 26.14
CA GLY A 47 21.83 -97.52 25.58
C GLY A 47 21.54 -97.21 24.10
N ILE A 48 21.34 -98.24 23.29
CA ILE A 48 21.00 -98.10 21.86
C ILE A 48 19.62 -97.44 21.69
N ARG A 49 18.63 -97.82 22.50
CA ARG A 49 17.29 -97.21 22.46
C ARG A 49 17.34 -95.72 22.81
N LEU A 50 18.08 -95.34 23.85
CA LEU A 50 18.26 -93.92 24.20
C LEU A 50 19.00 -93.16 23.11
N ALA A 51 20.06 -93.75 22.53
CA ALA A 51 20.81 -93.13 21.43
C ALA A 51 19.92 -92.93 20.19
N LEU A 52 19.12 -93.92 19.80
CA LEU A 52 18.17 -93.81 18.69
C LEU A 52 17.10 -92.76 18.97
N GLN A 53 16.55 -92.72 20.19
CA GLN A 53 15.57 -91.72 20.58
C GLN A 53 16.14 -90.31 20.49
N THR A 54 17.32 -90.06 21.08
CA THR A 54 17.98 -88.74 21.03
C THR A 54 18.34 -88.35 19.59
N LEU A 55 18.77 -89.29 18.75
CA LEU A 55 19.12 -89.02 17.36
C LEU A 55 17.88 -88.65 16.55
N VAL A 56 16.75 -89.34 16.75
CA VAL A 56 15.49 -88.98 16.10
C VAL A 56 14.98 -87.61 16.56
N GLU A 57 14.99 -87.34 17.86
CA GLU A 57 14.62 -86.02 18.43
C GLU A 57 15.52 -84.91 17.88
N ASP A 58 16.83 -85.16 17.73
CA ASP A 58 17.75 -84.19 17.13
C ASP A 58 17.48 -83.99 15.64
N THR A 59 17.21 -85.04 14.87
CA THR A 59 16.84 -84.89 13.44
C THR A 59 15.54 -84.10 13.27
N GLU A 60 14.55 -84.28 14.14
CA GLU A 60 13.31 -83.49 14.12
C GLU A 60 13.59 -82.01 14.45
N ARG A 61 14.45 -81.74 15.44
CA ARG A 61 14.90 -80.38 15.78
C ARG A 61 15.63 -79.74 14.60
N GLN A 62 16.56 -80.44 13.97
CA GLN A 62 17.28 -79.97 12.79
C GLN A 62 16.33 -79.71 11.61
N GLN A 63 15.34 -80.58 11.38
CA GLN A 63 14.33 -80.39 10.34
C GLN A 63 13.48 -79.13 10.60
N LYS A 64 13.07 -78.89 11.84
CA LYS A 64 12.35 -77.65 12.23
C LYS A 64 13.19 -76.40 12.00
N VAL A 65 14.47 -76.43 12.38
CA VAL A 65 15.39 -75.31 12.13
C VAL A 65 15.58 -75.08 10.63
N MET A 66 15.79 -76.14 9.85
CA MET A 66 15.93 -76.04 8.39
C MET A 66 14.67 -75.46 7.74
N GLN A 67 13.48 -75.90 8.17
CA GLN A 67 12.21 -75.35 7.69
C GLN A 67 12.07 -73.86 8.05
N GLY A 68 12.36 -73.48 9.30
CA GLY A 68 12.34 -72.08 9.72
C GLY A 68 13.34 -71.21 8.94
N LEU A 69 14.54 -71.73 8.66
CA LEU A 69 15.53 -71.05 7.82
C LEU A 69 15.08 -70.90 6.36
N MET A 70 14.44 -71.93 5.78
CA MET A 70 13.88 -71.85 4.42
C MET A 70 12.76 -70.80 4.34
N GLU A 71 11.86 -70.78 5.32
CA GLU A 71 10.79 -69.79 5.42
C GLU A 71 11.36 -68.37 5.59
N ALA A 72 12.32 -68.19 6.51
CA ALA A 72 13.01 -66.91 6.69
C ALA A 72 13.74 -66.44 5.42
N ASN A 73 14.43 -67.35 4.71
CA ASN A 73 15.12 -67.03 3.46
C ASN A 73 14.13 -66.60 2.38
N ARG A 74 12.97 -67.28 2.29
CA ARG A 74 11.89 -66.88 1.37
C ARG A 74 11.37 -65.48 1.70
N CYS A 75 11.06 -65.20 2.97
CA CYS A 75 10.63 -63.87 3.40
C CYS A 75 11.69 -62.80 3.10
N LEU A 76 12.97 -63.09 3.34
CA LEU A 76 14.06 -62.16 3.02
C LEU A 76 14.15 -61.86 1.52
N ARG A 77 13.97 -62.87 0.65
CA ARG A 77 13.92 -62.64 -0.81
C ARG A 77 12.75 -61.75 -1.22
N ASP A 78 11.59 -61.94 -0.61
CA ASP A 78 10.40 -61.12 -0.89
C ASP A 78 10.61 -59.67 -0.43
N VAL A 79 11.23 -59.46 0.74
CA VAL A 79 11.63 -58.12 1.22
C VAL A 79 12.65 -57.47 0.28
N VAL A 80 13.69 -58.20 -0.12
CA VAL A 80 14.70 -57.67 -1.07
C VAL A 80 14.06 -57.26 -2.40
N ARG A 81 13.14 -58.06 -2.93
CA ARG A 81 12.38 -57.70 -4.15
C ARG A 81 11.53 -56.45 -3.96
N LEU A 82 10.86 -56.32 -2.82
CA LEU A 82 10.06 -55.14 -2.50
C LEU A 82 10.93 -53.89 -2.40
N GLU A 83 12.07 -53.98 -1.71
CA GLU A 83 13.02 -52.87 -1.58
C GLU A 83 13.68 -52.50 -2.90
N GLN A 84 14.02 -53.47 -3.75
CA GLN A 84 14.48 -53.20 -5.12
C GLN A 84 13.41 -52.44 -5.93
N GLY A 85 12.14 -52.83 -5.81
CA GLY A 85 11.03 -52.11 -6.44
C GLY A 85 10.84 -50.70 -5.88
N ARG A 86 11.07 -50.48 -4.58
CA ARG A 86 11.05 -49.15 -3.96
C ARG A 86 12.21 -48.28 -4.45
N ALA A 87 13.43 -48.84 -4.49
CA ALA A 87 14.63 -48.15 -4.97
C ALA A 87 14.48 -47.73 -6.44
N SER A 88 14.01 -48.62 -7.32
CA SER A 88 13.79 -48.31 -8.73
C SER A 88 12.76 -47.19 -8.93
N ARG A 89 11.67 -47.16 -8.15
CA ARG A 89 10.71 -46.04 -8.18
C ARG A 89 11.33 -44.74 -7.71
N GLN A 90 12.21 -44.78 -6.70
CA GLN A 90 12.88 -43.60 -6.19
C GLN A 90 13.93 -43.07 -7.18
N GLU A 91 14.67 -43.95 -7.85
CA GLU A 91 15.58 -43.62 -8.93
C GLU A 91 14.84 -42.96 -10.11
N GLN A 92 13.70 -43.52 -10.52
CA GLN A 92 12.88 -42.92 -11.58
C GLN A 92 12.44 -41.50 -11.20
N ARG A 93 11.96 -41.30 -9.96
CA ARG A 93 11.60 -39.97 -9.45
C ARG A 93 12.78 -39.01 -9.45
N ALA A 94 13.97 -39.47 -9.07
CA ALA A 94 15.18 -38.65 -9.10
C ALA A 94 15.54 -38.23 -10.54
N ASN A 95 15.44 -39.15 -11.51
CA ASN A 95 15.67 -38.85 -12.93
C ASN A 95 14.64 -37.86 -13.49
N ASP A 96 13.36 -38.01 -13.13
CA ASP A 96 12.30 -37.09 -13.54
C ASP A 96 12.55 -35.69 -12.97
N LEU A 97 12.95 -35.59 -11.70
CA LEU A 97 13.33 -34.33 -11.06
C LEU A 97 14.57 -33.71 -11.71
N GLU A 98 15.58 -34.50 -12.06
CA GLU A 98 16.76 -34.02 -12.77
C GLU A 98 16.40 -33.41 -14.14
N ASN A 99 15.49 -34.04 -14.87
CA ASN A 99 14.99 -33.52 -16.14
C ASN A 99 14.22 -32.21 -15.96
N VAL A 100 13.37 -32.11 -14.93
CA VAL A 100 12.69 -30.85 -14.59
C VAL A 100 13.70 -29.75 -14.26
N VAL A 101 14.74 -30.05 -13.47
CA VAL A 101 15.80 -29.09 -13.14
C VAL A 101 16.57 -28.66 -14.39
N LYS A 102 16.90 -29.58 -15.30
CA LYS A 102 17.55 -29.24 -16.58
C LYS A 102 16.68 -28.31 -17.43
N ASN A 103 15.37 -28.56 -17.50
CA ASN A 103 14.44 -27.70 -18.23
C ASN A 103 14.30 -26.30 -17.59
N ILE A 104 14.22 -26.23 -16.27
CA ILE A 104 14.17 -24.94 -15.54
C ILE A 104 15.46 -24.17 -15.77
N LYS A 105 16.63 -24.81 -15.68
CA LYS A 105 17.93 -24.17 -15.97
C LYS A 105 17.97 -23.61 -17.39
N ALA A 106 17.57 -24.39 -18.39
CA ALA A 106 17.51 -23.91 -19.77
C ALA A 106 16.57 -22.70 -19.92
N LYS A 107 15.43 -22.70 -19.22
CA LYS A 107 14.50 -21.57 -19.25
C LYS A 107 15.05 -20.32 -18.57
N ILE A 108 15.77 -20.49 -17.45
CA ILE A 108 16.47 -19.38 -16.77
C ILE A 108 17.50 -18.77 -17.71
N CYS A 109 18.39 -19.57 -18.32
CA CYS A 109 19.38 -19.08 -19.27
C CYS A 109 18.73 -18.29 -20.42
N GLN A 110 17.63 -18.82 -20.98
CA GLN A 110 16.89 -18.11 -22.03
C GLN A 110 16.37 -16.74 -21.56
N LEU A 111 15.79 -16.67 -20.36
CA LEU A 111 15.28 -15.42 -19.81
C LEU A 111 16.40 -14.42 -19.48
N GLU A 112 17.54 -14.91 -19.01
CA GLU A 112 18.74 -14.10 -18.79
C GLU A 112 19.25 -13.53 -20.11
N ASP A 113 19.38 -14.35 -21.16
CA ASP A 113 19.80 -13.93 -22.50
C ASP A 113 18.84 -12.90 -23.11
N GLU A 114 17.52 -13.12 -22.99
CA GLU A 114 16.50 -12.15 -23.44
C GLU A 114 16.60 -10.82 -22.67
N THR A 115 16.93 -10.87 -21.37
CA THR A 115 17.10 -9.67 -20.54
C THR A 115 18.36 -8.92 -20.92
N ILE A 116 19.47 -9.63 -21.14
CA ILE A 116 20.74 -9.06 -21.62
C ILE A 116 20.54 -8.42 -23.00
N ALA A 117 19.84 -9.10 -23.92
CA ALA A 117 19.54 -8.58 -25.25
C ALA A 117 18.72 -7.29 -25.19
N LYS A 118 17.68 -7.24 -24.35
CA LYS A 118 16.88 -6.03 -24.12
C LYS A 118 17.71 -4.89 -23.51
N ALA A 119 18.56 -5.19 -22.53
CA ALA A 119 19.45 -4.19 -21.93
C ALA A 119 20.44 -3.62 -22.97
N CYS A 120 21.03 -4.47 -23.82
CA CYS A 120 21.89 -4.04 -24.92
C CYS A 120 21.13 -3.15 -25.92
N GLN A 121 19.89 -3.52 -26.28
CA GLN A 121 19.06 -2.72 -27.17
C GLN A 121 18.75 -1.34 -26.58
N GLN A 122 18.35 -1.28 -25.31
CA GLN A 122 18.08 -0.03 -24.60
C GLN A 122 19.35 0.83 -24.50
N GLN A 123 20.50 0.23 -24.21
CA GLN A 123 21.77 0.94 -24.16
C GLN A 123 22.12 1.56 -25.53
N ASN A 124 21.87 0.85 -26.62
CA ASN A 124 22.07 1.38 -27.97
C ASN A 124 21.12 2.54 -28.28
N GLN A 125 19.85 2.44 -27.89
CA GLN A 125 18.89 3.55 -28.04
C GLN A 125 19.33 4.79 -27.26
N VAL A 126 19.79 4.62 -26.01
CA VAL A 126 20.32 5.72 -25.20
C VAL A 126 21.54 6.36 -25.86
N LYS A 127 22.47 5.56 -26.42
CA LYS A 127 23.63 6.08 -27.15
C LYS A 127 23.22 6.90 -28.38
N GLU A 128 22.22 6.45 -29.14
CA GLU A 128 21.72 7.22 -30.30
C GLU A 128 21.03 8.52 -29.86
N LEU A 129 20.21 8.49 -28.80
CA LEU A 129 19.60 9.70 -28.23
C LEU A 129 20.66 10.69 -27.72
N GLN A 130 21.75 10.21 -27.12
CA GLN A 130 22.87 11.06 -26.71
C GLN A 130 23.57 11.72 -27.90
N LYS A 131 23.75 11.00 -29.03
CA LYS A 131 24.29 11.59 -30.26
C LYS A 131 23.36 12.66 -30.82
N GLU A 132 22.05 12.41 -30.85
CA GLU A 132 21.06 13.37 -31.32
C GLU A 132 20.98 14.61 -30.40
N GLN A 133 21.06 14.41 -29.09
CA GLN A 133 21.16 15.50 -28.11
C GLN A 133 22.41 16.35 -28.35
N GLN A 134 23.57 15.72 -28.61
CA GLN A 134 24.79 16.46 -28.91
C GLN A 134 24.68 17.23 -30.24
N ALA A 135 24.11 16.60 -31.27
CA ALA A 135 23.89 17.27 -32.56
C ALA A 135 22.93 18.46 -32.45
N SER A 136 21.86 18.34 -31.66
CA SER A 136 20.92 19.45 -31.42
C SER A 136 21.55 20.58 -30.60
N ARG A 137 22.37 20.27 -29.59
CA ARG A 137 23.15 21.28 -28.85
C ARG A 137 24.10 22.06 -29.75
N VAL A 138 24.83 21.38 -30.64
CA VAL A 138 25.73 22.05 -31.60
C VAL A 138 24.93 22.97 -32.54
N LYS A 139 23.77 22.53 -33.04
CA LYS A 139 22.89 23.36 -33.87
C LYS A 139 22.37 24.59 -33.12
N TYR A 140 21.98 24.42 -31.86
CA TYR A 140 21.52 25.54 -31.02
C TYR A 140 22.64 26.57 -30.82
N GLN A 141 23.86 26.11 -30.51
CA GLN A 141 25.01 26.99 -30.33
C GLN A 141 25.35 27.77 -31.62
N GLN A 142 25.32 27.11 -32.78
CA GLN A 142 25.50 27.77 -34.07
C GLN A 142 24.42 28.82 -34.36
N GLN A 143 23.16 28.57 -33.96
CA GLN A 143 22.08 29.54 -34.12
C GLN A 143 22.26 30.73 -33.18
N GLN A 144 22.73 30.50 -31.95
CA GLN A 144 23.02 31.54 -30.98
C GLN A 144 24.15 32.46 -31.46
N GLU A 145 25.24 31.88 -32.01
CA GLU A 145 26.34 32.66 -32.61
C GLU A 145 25.85 33.52 -33.77
N LYS A 146 25.04 32.98 -34.69
CA LYS A 146 24.44 33.76 -35.78
C LYS A 146 23.55 34.90 -35.29
N LEU A 147 22.83 34.68 -34.20
CA LEU A 147 21.94 35.70 -33.62
C LEU A 147 22.79 36.84 -33.03
N GLN A 148 23.89 36.53 -32.35
CA GLN A 148 24.84 37.53 -31.87
C GLN A 148 25.48 38.33 -33.01
N GLU A 149 25.92 37.67 -34.08
CA GLU A 149 26.44 38.35 -35.28
C GLU A 149 25.41 39.31 -35.89
N GLN A 150 24.14 38.89 -35.96
CA GLN A 150 23.06 39.76 -36.44
C GLN A 150 22.81 40.96 -35.53
N GLU A 151 22.83 40.78 -34.21
CA GLU A 151 22.70 41.86 -33.23
C GLU A 151 23.84 42.89 -33.37
N GLU A 152 25.08 42.42 -33.56
CA GLU A 152 26.25 43.29 -33.79
C GLU A 152 26.12 44.09 -35.10
N ILE A 153 25.67 43.44 -36.18
CA ILE A 153 25.40 44.12 -37.46
C ILE A 153 24.31 45.18 -37.30
N ILE A 154 23.21 44.85 -36.61
CA ILE A 154 22.12 45.80 -36.35
C ILE A 154 22.64 47.00 -35.54
N ALA A 155 23.43 46.77 -34.50
CA ALA A 155 24.02 47.85 -33.70
C ALA A 155 24.94 48.76 -34.53
N CYS A 156 25.76 48.17 -35.41
CA CYS A 156 26.60 48.92 -36.35
C CYS A 156 25.77 49.78 -37.31
N LEU A 157 24.73 49.20 -37.91
CA LEU A 157 23.83 49.90 -38.83
C LEU A 157 23.06 51.02 -38.13
N GLN A 158 22.58 50.80 -36.91
CA GLN A 158 21.93 51.85 -36.10
C GLN A 158 22.88 53.01 -35.79
N LYS A 159 24.14 52.71 -35.48
CA LYS A 159 25.17 53.74 -35.25
C LYS A 159 25.41 54.56 -36.52
N GLU A 160 25.52 53.90 -37.68
CA GLU A 160 25.68 54.59 -38.96
C GLU A 160 24.46 55.43 -39.35
N LEU A 161 23.25 54.91 -39.19
CA LEU A 161 22.02 55.68 -39.40
C LEU A 161 21.98 56.93 -38.50
N SER A 162 22.40 56.82 -37.23
CA SER A 162 22.47 57.97 -36.33
C SER A 162 23.50 59.00 -36.80
N ARG A 163 24.63 58.56 -37.36
CA ARG A 163 25.69 59.45 -37.87
C ARG A 163 25.21 60.19 -39.10
N VAL A 164 24.70 59.45 -40.09
CA VAL A 164 24.14 60.01 -41.32
C VAL A 164 22.96 60.96 -40.99
N GLY A 165 22.10 60.59 -40.04
CA GLY A 165 21.01 61.44 -39.57
C GLY A 165 21.50 62.76 -38.97
N ARG A 166 22.59 62.76 -38.18
CA ARG A 166 23.20 63.99 -37.66
C ARG A 166 23.85 64.83 -38.76
N GLU A 167 24.55 64.19 -39.69
CA GLU A 167 25.18 64.87 -40.84
C GLU A 167 24.11 65.55 -41.72
N GLU A 168 23.01 64.87 -42.02
CA GLU A 168 21.91 65.43 -42.82
C GLU A 168 21.18 66.54 -42.07
N GLN A 169 20.93 66.39 -40.76
CA GLN A 169 20.36 67.47 -39.96
C GLN A 169 21.25 68.73 -39.97
N GLN A 170 22.58 68.56 -39.87
CA GLN A 170 23.52 69.68 -39.97
C GLN A 170 23.48 70.35 -41.36
N ARG A 171 23.34 69.56 -42.43
CA ARG A 171 23.17 70.11 -43.80
C ARG A 171 21.89 70.91 -43.92
N VAL A 172 20.77 70.37 -43.43
CA VAL A 172 19.47 71.06 -43.40
C VAL A 172 19.54 72.34 -42.58
N ASP A 173 20.13 72.31 -41.39
CA ASP A 173 20.29 73.50 -40.53
C ASP A 173 21.15 74.57 -41.21
N THR A 174 22.20 74.17 -41.93
CA THR A 174 23.06 75.10 -42.68
C THR A 174 22.30 75.71 -43.85
N GLN A 175 21.56 74.91 -44.62
CA GLN A 175 20.69 75.41 -45.69
C GLN A 175 19.62 76.36 -45.16
N ASN A 176 18.93 76.01 -44.06
CA ASN A 176 17.93 76.86 -43.43
C ASN A 176 18.52 78.18 -42.94
N LYS A 177 19.71 78.17 -42.32
CA LYS A 177 20.40 79.40 -41.94
C LYS A 177 20.71 80.29 -43.14
N MET A 178 21.20 79.72 -44.24
CA MET A 178 21.45 80.47 -45.48
C MET A 178 20.14 81.00 -46.10
N PHE A 179 19.09 80.18 -46.12
CA PHE A 179 17.77 80.58 -46.61
C PHE A 179 17.20 81.74 -45.78
N CYS A 180 17.25 81.66 -44.45
CA CYS A 180 16.84 82.76 -43.58
C CYS A 180 17.66 84.04 -43.80
N GLN A 181 18.97 83.95 -44.04
CA GLN A 181 19.79 85.11 -44.40
C GLN A 181 19.37 85.72 -45.74
N PHE A 182 18.96 84.87 -46.70
CA PHE A 182 18.44 85.32 -47.98
C PHE A 182 17.09 86.02 -47.83
N CYS A 183 16.14 85.43 -47.07
CA CYS A 183 14.83 86.02 -46.79
C CYS A 183 14.91 87.33 -45.97
N ARG A 184 15.95 87.51 -45.15
CA ARG A 184 16.18 88.77 -44.40
C ARG A 184 16.68 89.92 -45.27
N ARG A 185 17.14 89.68 -46.51
CA ARG A 185 17.41 90.76 -47.46
C ARG A 185 16.08 91.25 -48.03
N ALA A 186 15.79 92.54 -47.86
CA ALA A 186 14.65 93.17 -48.51
C ALA A 186 14.78 93.04 -50.04
N PRO A 187 13.67 92.77 -50.77
CA PRO A 187 13.67 92.65 -52.23
C PRO A 187 14.23 93.94 -52.84
N LYS A 188 15.30 93.81 -53.63
CA LYS A 188 16.01 94.99 -54.18
C LYS A 188 15.40 95.47 -55.51
N SER A 189 14.44 94.71 -56.06
CA SER A 189 13.83 94.92 -57.37
C SER A 189 12.33 94.60 -57.36
N LEU A 190 11.54 95.30 -58.18
CA LEU A 190 10.10 95.06 -58.38
C LEU A 190 9.82 93.65 -58.96
N LEU A 191 10.79 93.07 -59.66
CA LEU A 191 10.79 91.67 -60.09
C LEU A 191 10.93 90.69 -58.91
N ASP A 192 11.79 90.98 -57.93
CA ASP A 192 11.95 90.13 -56.74
C ASP A 192 10.64 90.04 -55.96
N GLN A 193 9.90 91.15 -55.86
CA GLN A 193 8.59 91.16 -55.20
C GLN A 193 7.55 90.31 -55.96
N ARG A 194 7.58 90.31 -57.30
CA ARG A 194 6.74 89.43 -58.13
C ARG A 194 7.11 87.96 -57.96
N TYR A 195 8.41 87.64 -57.88
CA TYR A 195 8.88 86.27 -57.62
C TYR A 195 8.52 85.80 -56.21
N LEU A 196 8.63 86.64 -55.19
CA LEU A 196 8.23 86.31 -53.81
C LEU A 196 6.73 86.00 -53.73
N CYS A 197 5.85 86.79 -54.35
CA CYS A 197 4.42 86.47 -54.38
C CYS A 197 4.12 85.16 -55.14
N LEU A 198 4.90 84.84 -56.17
CA LEU A 198 4.79 83.57 -56.90
C LEU A 198 5.26 82.39 -56.03
N ILE A 199 6.33 82.58 -55.26
CA ILE A 199 6.82 81.62 -54.26
C ILE A 199 5.76 81.42 -53.18
N ASP A 200 5.18 82.47 -52.61
CA ASP A 200 4.12 82.37 -51.60
C ASP A 200 2.88 81.62 -52.13
N TYR A 201 2.54 81.85 -53.40
CA TYR A 201 1.46 81.12 -54.08
C TYR A 201 1.78 79.63 -54.23
N TYR A 202 3.00 79.28 -54.67
CA TYR A 202 3.42 77.88 -54.79
C TYR A 202 3.64 77.21 -53.43
N GLU A 203 4.12 77.93 -52.41
CA GLU A 203 4.23 77.42 -51.04
C GLU A 203 2.86 77.16 -50.43
N SER A 204 1.88 78.01 -50.74
CA SER A 204 0.48 77.80 -50.36
C SER A 204 -0.09 76.57 -51.06
N GLN A 205 0.16 76.40 -52.38
CA GLN A 205 -0.21 75.18 -53.10
C GLN A 205 0.48 73.94 -52.52
N ILE A 206 1.79 73.98 -52.26
CA ILE A 206 2.53 72.86 -51.67
C ILE A 206 2.00 72.54 -50.27
N SER A 207 1.67 73.56 -49.47
CA SER A 207 1.09 73.38 -48.14
C SER A 207 -0.30 72.77 -48.21
N GLN A 208 -1.08 73.14 -49.24
CA GLN A 208 -2.37 72.56 -49.53
C GLN A 208 -2.24 71.10 -49.99
N ILE A 209 -1.36 70.79 -50.93
CA ILE A 209 -1.06 69.41 -51.37
C ILE A 209 -0.52 68.58 -50.20
N LYS A 210 0.32 69.14 -49.32
CA LYS A 210 0.79 68.44 -48.10
C LYS A 210 -0.34 68.21 -47.08
N LYS A 211 -1.30 69.12 -46.97
CA LYS A 211 -2.52 68.92 -46.16
C LYS A 211 -3.41 67.86 -46.79
N GLU A 212 -3.61 67.89 -48.10
CA GLU A 212 -4.34 66.88 -48.86
C GLU A 212 -3.66 65.52 -48.73
N LEU A 213 -2.33 65.41 -48.89
CA LEU A 213 -1.58 64.16 -48.66
C LEU A 213 -1.69 63.65 -47.23
N ARG A 214 -1.72 64.53 -46.22
CA ARG A 214 -1.97 64.12 -44.82
C ARG A 214 -3.43 63.69 -44.61
N GLN A 215 -4.36 64.29 -45.33
CA GLN A 215 -5.76 63.90 -45.31
C GLN A 215 -5.95 62.57 -46.02
N TYR A 216 -5.40 62.38 -47.22
CA TYR A 216 -5.33 61.10 -47.93
C TYR A 216 -4.61 60.03 -47.13
N LYS A 217 -3.56 60.37 -46.37
CA LYS A 217 -2.88 59.40 -45.49
C LYS A 217 -3.72 59.05 -44.25
N LYS A 218 -4.49 60.00 -43.71
CA LYS A 218 -5.48 59.73 -42.65
C LYS A 218 -6.66 58.92 -43.18
N ASP A 219 -7.13 59.22 -44.38
CA ASP A 219 -8.20 58.50 -45.07
C ASP A 219 -7.69 57.14 -45.53
N GLU A 220 -6.41 56.99 -45.91
CA GLU A 220 -5.75 55.69 -46.10
C GLU A 220 -5.57 54.96 -44.77
N ASP A 221 -5.30 55.60 -43.63
CA ASP A 221 -5.24 54.96 -42.31
C ASP A 221 -6.65 54.60 -41.77
N GLU A 222 -7.71 55.25 -42.27
CA GLU A 222 -9.12 54.94 -41.99
C GLU A 222 -9.65 53.84 -42.92
N VAL A 223 -9.34 53.92 -44.21
CA VAL A 223 -9.63 52.89 -45.23
C VAL A 223 -8.74 51.66 -45.02
N GLN A 224 -7.49 51.79 -44.56
CA GLN A 224 -6.67 50.65 -44.10
C GLN A 224 -7.16 50.12 -42.77
N ARG A 225 -7.76 50.90 -41.86
CA ARG A 225 -8.46 50.31 -40.70
C ARG A 225 -9.71 49.54 -41.10
N GLU A 226 -10.41 49.93 -42.16
CA GLU A 226 -11.57 49.19 -42.67
C GLU A 226 -11.21 48.02 -43.60
N VAL A 227 -10.11 48.10 -44.35
CA VAL A 227 -9.61 47.04 -45.25
C VAL A 227 -8.68 46.07 -44.50
N LYS A 228 -7.86 46.50 -43.53
CA LYS A 228 -7.09 45.58 -42.65
C LYS A 228 -7.99 44.75 -41.74
N ASN A 229 -9.18 45.25 -41.39
CA ASN A 229 -10.17 44.44 -40.68
C ASN A 229 -10.79 43.32 -41.55
N LYS A 230 -10.56 43.30 -42.87
CA LYS A 230 -11.03 42.23 -43.76
C LYS A 230 -9.94 41.50 -44.54
N GLU A 231 -8.73 42.03 -44.68
CA GLU A 231 -7.66 41.39 -45.48
C GLU A 231 -6.34 41.13 -44.75
N GLU A 232 -6.10 41.65 -43.53
CA GLU A 232 -4.89 41.30 -42.74
C GLU A 232 -5.04 40.04 -41.88
N PHE A 233 -6.19 39.35 -41.95
CA PHE A 233 -6.36 38.07 -41.25
C PHE A 233 -5.77 36.84 -41.97
N LEU A 234 -5.18 36.96 -43.16
CA LEU A 234 -4.77 35.78 -43.94
C LEU A 234 -3.44 35.85 -44.70
N ASN A 235 -2.53 36.77 -44.37
CA ASN A 235 -1.12 36.58 -44.73
C ASN A 235 -0.33 35.97 -43.55
N LEU A 236 -0.82 34.81 -43.08
CA LEU A 236 0.01 33.89 -42.33
C LEU A 236 0.86 33.10 -43.32
N ASP A 237 2.01 33.62 -43.75
CA ASP A 237 3.02 32.77 -44.40
C ASP A 237 3.72 31.82 -43.39
N ALA A 238 3.22 31.76 -42.15
CA ALA A 238 3.46 30.70 -41.16
C ALA A 238 2.36 29.62 -41.11
N THR A 239 1.39 29.63 -42.04
CA THR A 239 0.23 28.71 -42.09
C THR A 239 0.55 27.23 -42.24
N PRO A 240 1.58 26.75 -42.96
CA PRO A 240 1.76 25.31 -43.17
C PRO A 240 1.97 24.54 -41.87
N ASN A 241 2.73 25.12 -40.92
CA ASN A 241 3.06 24.48 -39.66
C ASN A 241 1.88 24.50 -38.68
N TYR A 242 1.16 25.63 -38.59
CA TYR A 242 -0.07 25.70 -37.78
C TYR A 242 -1.19 24.83 -38.34
N LYS A 243 -1.32 24.75 -39.67
CA LYS A 243 -2.29 23.86 -40.34
C LYS A 243 -1.93 22.40 -40.15
N ALA A 244 -0.65 22.03 -40.22
CA ALA A 244 -0.17 20.68 -39.91
C ALA A 244 -0.40 20.32 -38.45
N LEU A 245 -0.15 21.25 -37.52
CA LEU A 245 -0.39 21.07 -36.10
C LEU A 245 -1.89 20.92 -35.80
N LEU A 246 -2.74 21.77 -36.36
CA LEU A 246 -4.19 21.66 -36.25
C LEU A 246 -4.71 20.33 -36.82
N LEU A 247 -4.20 19.89 -37.97
CA LEU A 247 -4.52 18.58 -38.54
C LEU A 247 -4.04 17.43 -37.65
N SER A 248 -2.87 17.55 -37.00
CA SER A 248 -2.40 16.55 -36.05
C SER A 248 -3.26 16.48 -34.79
N PHE A 249 -3.70 17.62 -34.24
CA PHE A 249 -4.60 17.66 -33.10
C PHE A 249 -5.99 17.15 -33.46
N GLN A 250 -6.49 17.49 -34.66
CA GLN A 250 -7.73 16.96 -35.18
C GLN A 250 -7.65 15.44 -35.36
N LYS A 251 -6.55 14.93 -35.90
CA LYS A 251 -6.32 13.48 -36.04
C LYS A 251 -6.24 12.79 -34.67
N GLN A 252 -5.52 13.36 -33.72
CA GLN A 252 -5.43 12.84 -32.35
C GLN A 252 -6.80 12.83 -31.64
N LEU A 253 -7.63 13.85 -31.86
CA LEU A 253 -9.02 13.90 -31.38
C LEU A 253 -9.88 12.78 -32.00
N THR A 254 -9.73 12.53 -33.30
CA THR A 254 -10.47 11.44 -33.96
C THR A 254 -10.02 10.06 -33.49
N GLU A 255 -8.72 9.84 -33.30
CA GLU A 255 -8.17 8.57 -32.80
C GLU A 255 -8.54 8.30 -31.35
N THR A 256 -8.49 9.31 -30.49
CA THR A 256 -8.92 9.20 -29.09
C THR A 256 -10.42 8.94 -28.98
N LYS A 257 -11.24 9.58 -29.82
CA LYS A 257 -12.67 9.31 -29.91
C LYS A 257 -12.97 7.88 -30.35
N ALA A 258 -12.29 7.37 -31.39
CA ALA A 258 -12.44 5.99 -31.84
C ALA A 258 -12.01 4.97 -30.76
N LYS A 259 -10.91 5.25 -30.04
CA LYS A 259 -10.47 4.41 -28.92
C LYS A 259 -11.48 4.39 -27.77
N ASN A 260 -12.09 5.53 -27.45
CA ASN A 260 -13.14 5.61 -26.45
C ASN A 260 -14.40 4.84 -26.86
N GLU A 261 -14.80 4.91 -28.13
CA GLU A 261 -15.91 4.12 -28.66
C GLU A 261 -15.63 2.61 -28.60
N GLN A 262 -14.39 2.19 -28.89
CA GLN A 262 -13.97 0.80 -28.75
C GLN A 262 -14.01 0.33 -27.28
N LEU A 263 -13.49 1.13 -26.34
CA LEU A 263 -13.54 0.83 -24.91
C LEU A 263 -14.98 0.78 -24.39
N LEU A 264 -15.87 1.64 -24.90
CA LEU A 264 -17.29 1.62 -24.56
C LEU A 264 -17.95 0.31 -25.01
N LEU A 265 -17.67 -0.14 -26.24
CA LEU A 265 -18.15 -1.42 -26.77
C LEU A 265 -17.63 -2.61 -25.95
N GLU A 266 -16.36 -2.59 -25.58
CA GLU A 266 -15.76 -3.61 -24.73
C GLU A 266 -16.39 -3.62 -23.33
N ASN A 267 -16.63 -2.46 -22.74
CA ASN A 267 -17.29 -2.34 -21.44
C ASN A 267 -18.73 -2.89 -21.47
N ILE A 268 -19.49 -2.57 -22.54
CA ILE A 268 -20.83 -3.13 -22.75
C ILE A 268 -20.77 -4.65 -22.88
N ASN A 269 -19.77 -5.19 -23.57
CA ASN A 269 -19.60 -6.63 -23.74
C ASN A 269 -19.22 -7.31 -22.42
N LEU A 270 -18.28 -6.75 -21.66
CA LEU A 270 -17.91 -7.20 -20.32
C LEU A 270 -19.11 -7.17 -19.37
N LYS A 271 -19.92 -6.12 -19.41
CA LYS A 271 -21.15 -6.01 -18.62
C LYS A 271 -22.16 -7.10 -18.98
N LYS A 272 -22.37 -7.39 -20.26
CA LYS A 272 -23.21 -8.52 -20.71
C LYS A 272 -22.67 -9.86 -20.21
N ASN A 273 -21.36 -10.09 -20.30
CA ASN A 273 -20.74 -11.31 -19.80
C ASN A 273 -20.90 -11.46 -18.28
N LEU A 274 -20.80 -10.36 -17.53
CA LEU A 274 -21.06 -10.35 -16.08
C LEU A 274 -22.52 -10.65 -15.76
N GLU A 275 -23.47 -10.10 -16.52
CA GLU A 275 -24.91 -10.37 -16.35
C GLU A 275 -25.27 -11.82 -16.70
N ILE A 276 -24.66 -12.40 -17.74
CA ILE A 276 -24.86 -13.81 -18.14
C ILE A 276 -24.27 -14.78 -17.10
N SER A 277 -23.21 -14.39 -16.40
CA SER A 277 -22.51 -15.23 -15.41
C SER A 277 -23.16 -15.24 -14.00
N ARG A 278 -24.21 -14.45 -13.77
CA ARG A 278 -24.82 -14.33 -12.43
C ARG A 278 -25.92 -15.39 -12.23
N PRO A 279 -25.83 -16.28 -11.20
CA PRO A 279 -26.88 -17.26 -10.93
C PRO A 279 -28.21 -16.57 -10.61
N THR A 280 -29.29 -17.05 -11.20
CA THR A 280 -30.61 -16.40 -11.08
C THR A 280 -31.18 -16.65 -9.68
N ALA A 281 -31.95 -15.71 -9.12
CA ALA A 281 -32.52 -15.82 -7.77
C ALA A 281 -33.33 -17.11 -7.52
N GLN A 282 -33.83 -17.75 -8.57
CA GLN A 282 -34.51 -19.05 -8.52
C GLN A 282 -33.56 -20.21 -8.19
N GLU A 283 -32.34 -20.19 -8.73
CA GLU A 283 -31.32 -21.22 -8.46
C GLU A 283 -30.83 -21.12 -7.02
N LEU A 284 -30.67 -19.90 -6.49
CA LEU A 284 -30.32 -19.68 -5.10
C LEU A 284 -31.42 -20.17 -4.14
N LYS A 285 -32.70 -20.01 -4.51
CA LYS A 285 -33.83 -20.58 -3.76
C LYS A 285 -33.84 -22.11 -3.80
N PHE A 286 -33.51 -22.71 -4.94
CA PHE A 286 -33.38 -24.17 -5.08
C PHE A 286 -32.26 -24.74 -4.20
N TYR A 287 -31.06 -24.14 -4.24
CA TYR A 287 -29.94 -24.56 -3.39
C TYR A 287 -30.24 -24.37 -1.90
N LYS A 288 -30.91 -23.28 -1.51
CA LYS A 288 -31.36 -23.06 -0.12
C LYS A 288 -32.35 -24.12 0.35
N HIS A 289 -33.23 -24.59 -0.54
CA HIS A 289 -34.18 -25.67 -0.22
C HIS A 289 -33.47 -27.02 -0.02
N GLN A 290 -32.51 -27.35 -0.89
CA GLN A 290 -31.69 -28.56 -0.77
C GLN A 290 -30.90 -28.61 0.56
N VAL A 291 -30.29 -27.49 0.95
CA VAL A 291 -29.56 -27.37 2.23
C VAL A 291 -30.48 -27.60 3.43
N LYS A 292 -31.70 -27.02 3.43
CA LYS A 292 -32.69 -27.27 4.50
C LYS A 292 -33.11 -28.73 4.60
N LYS A 293 -33.21 -29.44 3.48
CA LYS A 293 -33.59 -30.87 3.44
C LYS A 293 -32.48 -31.74 4.04
N LEU A 294 -31.22 -31.46 3.71
CA LEU A 294 -30.04 -32.13 4.29
C LEU A 294 -29.90 -31.85 5.78
N GLN A 295 -30.18 -30.63 6.22
CA GLN A 295 -30.12 -30.25 7.63
C GLN A 295 -31.19 -30.96 8.47
N LYS A 296 -32.41 -31.16 7.92
CA LYS A 296 -33.46 -31.97 8.55
C LYS A 296 -33.08 -33.46 8.64
N ALA A 297 -32.42 -34.00 7.62
CA ALA A 297 -31.93 -35.38 7.65
C ALA A 297 -30.87 -35.58 8.74
N LEU A 298 -29.92 -34.64 8.86
CA LEU A 298 -28.86 -34.69 9.87
C LEU A 298 -29.41 -34.65 11.31
N LYS A 299 -30.42 -33.81 11.58
CA LYS A 299 -31.07 -33.75 12.91
C LYS A 299 -31.75 -35.08 13.29
N LYS A 300 -32.32 -35.80 12.33
CA LYS A 300 -32.93 -37.11 12.59
C LYS A 300 -31.89 -38.18 12.96
N THR A 301 -30.70 -38.12 12.38
CA THR A 301 -29.64 -39.10 12.66
C THR A 301 -29.03 -38.93 14.06
N ILE A 302 -28.96 -37.69 14.56
CA ILE A 302 -28.37 -37.39 15.88
C ILE A 302 -29.29 -37.82 17.05
N HIS A 303 -30.60 -37.90 16.85
CA HIS A 303 -31.53 -38.38 17.89
C HIS A 303 -31.59 -39.92 18.01
N ALA A 304 -31.00 -40.68 17.09
CA ALA A 304 -31.02 -42.14 17.11
C ALA A 304 -29.90 -42.78 17.96
N THR A 305 -29.04 -41.98 18.61
CA THR A 305 -27.90 -42.46 19.41
C THR A 305 -27.95 -41.88 20.83
N GLY A 306 -28.67 -42.57 21.73
CA GLY A 306 -28.65 -42.36 23.18
C GLY A 306 -28.09 -43.60 23.92
N PRO A 307 -27.54 -43.47 25.14
CA PRO A 307 -26.58 -44.42 25.72
C PRO A 307 -27.24 -45.53 26.55
N LEU A 308 -26.76 -46.78 26.40
CA LEU A 308 -27.15 -47.92 27.25
C LEU A 308 -25.93 -48.61 27.89
N LYS A 309 -26.01 -48.84 29.21
CA LYS A 309 -25.04 -49.54 30.08
C LYS A 309 -24.92 -51.05 29.74
N PRO A 310 -23.82 -51.72 30.16
CA PRO A 310 -23.48 -53.07 29.71
C PRO A 310 -23.99 -54.16 30.66
N SER A 311 -24.53 -55.25 30.08
CA SER A 311 -24.74 -56.54 30.77
C SER A 311 -24.54 -57.71 29.79
N ILE A 312 -23.47 -58.48 30.05
CA ILE A 312 -23.25 -59.93 29.87
C ILE A 312 -23.78 -60.62 28.59
N SER A 313 -22.87 -61.17 27.76
CA SER A 313 -22.77 -62.62 27.44
C SER A 313 -21.71 -62.89 26.38
N GLU A 314 -20.63 -63.55 26.79
CA GLU A 314 -19.51 -63.99 25.96
C GLU A 314 -19.87 -65.25 25.15
N MET A 315 -20.52 -65.10 24.00
CA MET A 315 -20.39 -66.08 22.91
C MET A 315 -20.77 -65.55 21.52
N MET A 316 -20.82 -64.23 21.34
CA MET A 316 -21.05 -63.59 20.02
C MET A 316 -20.18 -62.32 19.86
N ALA A 317 -19.07 -62.21 20.60
CA ALA A 317 -18.30 -60.98 20.70
C ALA A 317 -17.37 -60.74 19.49
N GLY A 318 -16.83 -61.79 18.86
CA GLY A 318 -15.92 -61.64 17.72
C GLY A 318 -16.60 -60.98 16.51
N ASP A 319 -17.74 -61.51 16.08
CA ASP A 319 -18.45 -61.02 14.89
C ASP A 319 -19.12 -59.65 15.11
N PHE A 320 -19.63 -59.38 16.32
CA PHE A 320 -20.26 -58.10 16.63
C PHE A 320 -19.25 -56.98 16.81
N ILE A 321 -18.09 -57.24 17.43
CA ILE A 321 -17.00 -56.26 17.56
C ILE A 321 -16.39 -55.98 16.18
N THR A 322 -16.20 -57.01 15.34
CA THR A 322 -15.66 -56.82 13.98
C THR A 322 -16.62 -56.05 13.09
N LYS A 323 -17.94 -56.31 13.20
CA LYS A 323 -19.00 -55.54 12.51
C LYS A 323 -19.11 -54.11 13.03
N LEU A 324 -19.06 -53.88 14.34
CA LEU A 324 -19.04 -52.53 14.91
C LEU A 324 -17.78 -51.78 14.50
N GLN A 325 -16.63 -52.43 14.50
CA GLN A 325 -15.35 -51.82 14.09
C GLN A 325 -15.35 -51.47 12.60
N THR A 326 -15.92 -52.31 11.73
CA THR A 326 -16.13 -51.96 10.32
C THR A 326 -17.21 -50.90 10.13
N TYR A 327 -18.28 -50.85 10.93
CA TYR A 327 -19.34 -49.83 10.84
C TYR A 327 -18.88 -48.46 11.35
N LEU A 328 -18.09 -48.43 12.44
CA LEU A 328 -17.41 -47.25 12.97
C LEU A 328 -16.32 -46.79 12.00
N SER A 329 -15.47 -47.69 11.50
CA SER A 329 -14.43 -47.34 10.52
C SER A 329 -15.06 -46.84 9.21
N ASN A 330 -16.18 -47.40 8.75
CA ASN A 330 -16.90 -46.90 7.57
C ASN A 330 -17.59 -45.55 7.83
N ASN A 331 -18.14 -45.30 9.02
CA ASN A 331 -18.71 -43.99 9.38
C ASN A 331 -17.63 -42.91 9.52
N ILE A 332 -16.50 -43.26 10.13
CA ILE A 332 -15.33 -42.39 10.27
C ILE A 332 -14.74 -42.09 8.88
N CYS A 333 -14.60 -43.10 8.01
CA CYS A 333 -14.21 -42.91 6.61
C CYS A 333 -15.22 -42.02 5.88
N TYR A 334 -16.53 -42.21 6.05
CA TYR A 334 -17.56 -41.34 5.46
C TYR A 334 -17.48 -39.89 5.96
N LEU A 335 -17.23 -39.69 7.25
CA LEU A 335 -17.02 -38.36 7.84
C LEU A 335 -15.76 -37.70 7.30
N PHE A 336 -14.63 -38.42 7.20
CA PHE A 336 -13.40 -37.92 6.60
C PHE A 336 -13.61 -37.63 5.11
N LEU A 337 -14.29 -38.48 4.35
CA LEU A 337 -14.60 -38.24 2.94
C LEU A 337 -15.52 -37.03 2.76
N LYS A 338 -16.45 -36.82 3.71
CA LYS A 338 -17.32 -35.66 3.74
C LYS A 338 -16.54 -34.38 4.07
N VAL A 339 -15.62 -34.42 5.03
CA VAL A 339 -14.76 -33.27 5.35
C VAL A 339 -13.84 -32.95 4.18
N LEU A 340 -13.15 -33.96 3.61
CA LEU A 340 -12.28 -33.80 2.45
C LEU A 340 -13.04 -33.27 1.22
N SER A 341 -14.28 -33.71 0.98
CA SER A 341 -15.12 -33.16 -0.10
C SER A 341 -15.62 -31.74 0.17
N HIS A 342 -15.85 -31.35 1.43
CA HIS A 342 -16.14 -29.95 1.76
C HIS A 342 -14.92 -29.06 1.54
N ILE A 343 -13.72 -29.52 1.92
CA ILE A 343 -12.49 -28.76 1.69
C ILE A 343 -12.18 -28.68 0.18
N ASP A 344 -12.35 -29.78 -0.57
CA ASP A 344 -12.21 -29.80 -2.03
C ASP A 344 -13.23 -28.88 -2.73
N SER A 345 -14.46 -28.79 -2.21
CA SER A 345 -15.48 -27.85 -2.68
C SER A 345 -15.08 -26.38 -2.44
N ILE A 346 -14.41 -26.08 -1.33
CA ILE A 346 -13.84 -24.75 -1.05
C ILE A 346 -12.71 -24.44 -2.04
N LEU A 347 -11.82 -25.40 -2.31
CA LEU A 347 -10.73 -25.24 -3.29
C LEU A 347 -11.21 -25.08 -4.73
N ARG A 348 -12.32 -25.71 -5.11
CA ARG A 348 -12.92 -25.63 -6.45
C ARG A 348 -13.95 -24.51 -6.59
N SER A 349 -14.16 -23.72 -5.54
CA SER A 349 -15.08 -22.58 -5.56
C SER A 349 -14.62 -21.55 -6.60
N PRO A 350 -15.52 -20.98 -7.42
CA PRO A 350 -15.17 -19.96 -8.42
C PRO A 350 -14.67 -18.64 -7.81
N ARG A 351 -14.71 -18.50 -6.47
CA ARG A 351 -14.13 -17.39 -5.71
C ARG A 351 -12.73 -17.70 -5.13
N ALA A 352 -12.26 -18.93 -5.23
CA ALA A 352 -10.93 -19.29 -4.75
C ALA A 352 -9.87 -18.85 -5.77
N PRO A 353 -8.66 -18.42 -5.32
CA PRO A 353 -7.56 -18.11 -6.21
C PRO A 353 -7.31 -19.31 -7.15
N PRO A 354 -7.06 -19.09 -8.46
CA PRO A 354 -6.78 -20.19 -9.36
C PRO A 354 -5.58 -20.97 -8.84
N LEU A 355 -5.75 -22.28 -8.63
CA LEU A 355 -4.66 -23.18 -8.23
C LEU A 355 -3.55 -23.08 -9.28
N ILE A 356 -2.45 -22.43 -8.93
CA ILE A 356 -1.28 -22.26 -9.80
C ILE A 356 -0.70 -23.62 -10.19
N PHE A 357 -0.89 -24.64 -9.35
CA PHE A 357 -0.70 -26.04 -9.69
C PHE A 357 -2.01 -26.73 -10.03
N ARG A 358 -2.45 -26.59 -11.29
CA ARG A 358 -3.11 -27.71 -11.96
C ARG A 358 -2.00 -28.64 -12.44
N PRO A 359 -1.94 -29.92 -12.02
CA PRO A 359 -1.28 -30.93 -12.83
C PRO A 359 -1.91 -30.81 -14.21
N SER A 360 -1.11 -30.45 -15.22
CA SER A 360 -1.59 -30.39 -16.59
C SER A 360 -2.17 -31.76 -16.93
N LYS A 361 -3.24 -31.79 -17.72
CA LYS A 361 -3.67 -33.01 -18.40
C LYS A 361 -2.57 -33.40 -19.40
N GLY A 362 -1.54 -34.07 -18.90
CA GLY A 362 -0.49 -34.77 -19.65
C GLY A 362 -0.59 -36.29 -19.42
N PRO A 363 -0.06 -37.12 -20.32
CA PRO A 363 -0.51 -38.50 -20.52
C PRO A 363 -0.30 -39.35 -19.26
N VAL A 364 -1.36 -40.09 -18.94
CA VAL A 364 -1.42 -41.10 -17.89
C VAL A 364 -0.31 -42.13 -18.14
N GLN A 365 0.79 -42.03 -17.38
CA GLN A 365 1.74 -43.13 -17.24
C GLN A 365 1.25 -44.03 -16.08
N ASN A 366 0.81 -45.22 -16.47
CA ASN A 366 0.30 -46.27 -15.60
C ASN A 366 1.22 -46.58 -14.41
N TYR A 367 0.74 -46.34 -13.19
CA TYR A 367 1.07 -47.20 -12.06
C TYR A 367 -0.17 -48.01 -11.69
N ILE A 368 0.07 -49.31 -11.56
CA ILE A 368 -0.81 -50.43 -11.25
C ILE A 368 -2.05 -50.04 -10.42
N LYS A 369 -3.22 -50.20 -11.05
CA LYS A 369 -4.49 -50.42 -10.37
C LYS A 369 -4.45 -51.84 -9.78
N GLU A 370 -4.19 -51.95 -8.49
CA GLU A 370 -4.71 -53.06 -7.70
C GLU A 370 -5.59 -52.51 -6.58
N HIS A 371 -6.90 -52.60 -6.81
CA HIS A 371 -7.97 -52.49 -5.82
C HIS A 371 -7.96 -51.23 -4.94
N GLY A 372 -8.44 -50.11 -5.50
CA GLY A 372 -8.82 -48.96 -4.70
C GLY A 372 -8.84 -47.69 -5.53
N GLN A 373 -10.03 -47.13 -5.70
CA GLN A 373 -10.27 -45.82 -6.27
C GLN A 373 -9.38 -44.80 -5.54
N GLY A 374 -8.32 -44.30 -6.21
CA GLY A 374 -7.46 -43.25 -5.68
C GLY A 374 -8.33 -42.13 -5.13
N CYS A 375 -8.15 -41.81 -3.86
CA CYS A 375 -8.94 -40.79 -3.20
C CYS A 375 -8.56 -39.48 -3.90
N GLY A 376 -9.47 -38.90 -4.69
CA GLY A 376 -9.21 -37.71 -5.52
C GLY A 376 -8.98 -36.42 -4.74
N PHE A 377 -8.27 -36.53 -3.61
CA PHE A 377 -7.96 -35.57 -2.57
C PHE A 377 -6.45 -35.43 -2.35
N GLU A 378 -5.61 -36.10 -3.16
CA GLU A 378 -4.13 -36.04 -3.06
C GLU A 378 -3.57 -34.62 -3.24
N HIS A 379 -4.31 -33.72 -3.91
CA HIS A 379 -3.95 -32.31 -4.08
C HIS A 379 -4.23 -31.45 -2.85
N LEU A 380 -5.05 -31.91 -1.90
CA LEU A 380 -5.47 -31.12 -0.74
C LEU A 380 -4.32 -30.79 0.23
N PRO A 381 -3.49 -31.75 0.69
CA PRO A 381 -2.42 -31.45 1.64
C PRO A 381 -1.42 -30.43 1.08
N LEU A 382 -0.97 -30.63 -0.17
CA LEU A 382 -0.05 -29.73 -0.86
C LEU A 382 -0.64 -28.33 -1.04
N THR A 383 -1.94 -28.24 -1.33
CA THR A 383 -2.61 -26.94 -1.49
C THR A 383 -2.76 -26.21 -0.15
N ILE A 384 -3.06 -26.94 0.93
CA ILE A 384 -3.21 -26.38 2.27
C ILE A 384 -1.86 -25.93 2.83
N GLU A 385 -0.80 -26.71 2.63
CA GLU A 385 0.58 -26.32 2.99
C GLU A 385 0.99 -25.06 2.22
N MET A 386 0.75 -25.00 0.91
CA MET A 386 1.01 -23.81 0.10
C MET A 386 0.21 -22.59 0.58
N TRP A 387 -1.06 -22.75 0.95
CA TRP A 387 -1.86 -21.62 1.48
C TRP A 387 -1.37 -21.17 2.86
N ALA A 388 -0.90 -22.10 3.70
CA ALA A 388 -0.27 -21.76 4.98
C ALA A 388 1.03 -20.97 4.76
N ASP A 389 1.88 -21.42 3.84
CA ASP A 389 3.11 -20.72 3.46
C ASP A 389 2.82 -19.34 2.86
N GLN A 390 1.81 -19.23 2.00
CA GLN A 390 1.37 -17.95 1.43
C GLN A 390 0.83 -17.01 2.52
N LEU A 391 0.10 -17.52 3.52
CA LEU A 391 -0.37 -16.73 4.65
C LEU A 391 0.77 -16.24 5.54
N ILE A 392 1.81 -17.05 5.74
CA ILE A 392 3.02 -16.65 6.46
C ILE A 392 3.79 -15.60 5.66
N ALA A 393 4.03 -15.85 4.37
CA ALA A 393 4.70 -14.93 3.46
C ALA A 393 3.96 -13.60 3.31
N LEU A 394 2.63 -13.58 3.44
CA LEU A 394 1.83 -12.36 3.43
C LEU A 394 2.17 -11.43 4.61
N LYS A 395 2.41 -12.01 5.79
CA LYS A 395 2.81 -11.25 6.99
C LYS A 395 4.22 -10.68 6.81
N ASP A 396 5.13 -11.47 6.26
CA ASP A 396 6.51 -11.02 5.97
C ASP A 396 6.56 -9.97 4.86
N LEU A 397 5.71 -10.12 3.82
CA LEU A 397 5.54 -9.14 2.77
C LEU A 397 4.98 -7.83 3.33
N TYR A 398 3.97 -7.89 4.20
CA TYR A 398 3.44 -6.70 4.86
C TYR A 398 4.49 -5.99 5.71
N ARG A 399 5.28 -6.72 6.50
CA ARG A 399 6.39 -6.15 7.27
C ARG A 399 7.43 -5.49 6.36
N SER A 400 7.78 -6.15 5.26
CA SER A 400 8.77 -5.64 4.29
C SER A 400 8.25 -4.42 3.55
N LEU A 401 6.99 -4.44 3.12
CA LEU A 401 6.34 -3.33 2.43
C LEU A 401 6.14 -2.13 3.37
N ARG A 402 5.87 -2.37 4.66
CA ARG A 402 5.84 -1.32 5.68
C ARG A 402 7.22 -0.68 5.87
N LYS A 403 8.29 -1.48 5.92
CA LYS A 403 9.65 -0.95 5.98
C LYS A 403 9.97 -0.10 4.74
N LEU A 404 9.62 -0.57 3.56
CA LEU A 404 9.78 0.16 2.30
C LEU A 404 8.94 1.46 2.28
N SER A 405 7.71 1.40 2.76
CA SER A 405 6.83 2.57 2.88
C SER A 405 7.42 3.63 3.81
N LEU A 406 7.99 3.22 4.96
CA LEU A 406 8.65 4.14 5.89
C LEU A 406 9.94 4.74 5.29
N GLU A 407 10.70 3.97 4.51
CA GLU A 407 11.91 4.46 3.82
C GLU A 407 11.58 5.43 2.67
N LEU A 408 10.51 5.18 1.89
CA LEU A 408 10.14 5.98 0.73
C LEU A 408 9.22 7.18 1.05
N LEU A 409 8.42 7.07 2.11
CA LEU A 409 7.38 8.03 2.53
C LEU A 409 7.41 8.25 4.07
N PRO A 410 8.49 8.87 4.61
CA PRO A 410 8.68 9.04 6.06
C PRO A 410 7.62 9.92 6.74
N TRP A 411 6.78 10.64 5.98
CA TRP A 411 5.67 11.45 6.49
C TRP A 411 4.36 10.68 6.68
N ASN A 412 4.25 9.43 6.21
CA ASN A 412 3.04 8.63 6.38
C ASN A 412 3.03 7.92 7.76
N THR A 413 2.95 8.70 8.84
CA THR A 413 3.03 8.22 10.23
C THR A 413 1.67 7.82 10.81
N LYS A 414 0.73 7.33 9.99
CA LYS A 414 -0.48 6.73 10.54
C LYS A 414 -0.16 5.30 10.94
N ASP A 415 -0.03 5.09 12.24
CA ASP A 415 0.05 3.77 12.88
C ASP A 415 -1.35 3.31 13.32
N PRO A 416 -2.10 2.56 12.49
CA PRO A 416 -3.21 1.78 12.97
C PRO A 416 -2.66 0.42 13.43
N GLN A 417 -2.17 0.40 14.67
CA GLN A 417 -2.23 -0.72 15.61
C GLN A 417 -1.76 -2.09 15.03
N ASP A 418 -0.54 -2.46 15.40
CA ASP A 418 0.16 -3.73 15.15
C ASP A 418 -0.58 -5.01 15.65
N ASN A 419 -1.81 -4.87 16.14
CA ASN A 419 -2.65 -5.92 16.70
C ASN A 419 -3.81 -6.36 15.78
N ARG A 420 -3.71 -6.19 14.46
CA ARG A 420 -4.67 -6.84 13.55
C ARG A 420 -4.24 -8.30 13.32
N GLU A 421 -4.96 -9.21 13.98
CA GLU A 421 -4.79 -10.67 13.91
C GLU A 421 -4.90 -11.24 12.48
N SER A 422 -5.51 -10.48 11.56
CA SER A 422 -5.59 -10.80 10.13
C SER A 422 -5.16 -9.62 9.26
N ILE A 423 -4.05 -9.80 8.54
CA ILE A 423 -3.60 -8.92 7.45
C ILE A 423 -4.30 -9.40 6.17
N ARG A 424 -4.98 -8.50 5.45
CA ARG A 424 -5.65 -8.85 4.19
C ARG A 424 -4.87 -8.30 2.99
N VAL A 425 -5.08 -8.91 1.83
CA VAL A 425 -4.39 -8.53 0.58
C VAL A 425 -4.80 -7.12 0.14
N GLU A 426 -6.03 -6.71 0.44
CA GLU A 426 -6.51 -5.35 0.18
C GLU A 426 -5.71 -4.31 0.97
N ASP A 427 -5.29 -4.64 2.20
CA ASP A 427 -4.51 -3.73 3.04
C ASP A 427 -3.08 -3.55 2.48
N LEU A 428 -2.51 -4.59 1.84
CA LEU A 428 -1.24 -4.52 1.11
C LEU A 428 -1.36 -3.73 -0.18
N GLN A 429 -2.44 -3.96 -0.93
CA GLN A 429 -2.72 -3.26 -2.18
C GLN A 429 -2.85 -1.75 -1.94
N LEU A 430 -3.53 -1.33 -0.87
CA LEU A 430 -3.61 0.08 -0.49
C LEU A 430 -2.25 0.71 -0.20
N ILE A 431 -1.31 -0.03 0.41
CA ILE A 431 0.04 0.48 0.66
C ILE A 431 0.83 0.60 -0.64
N VAL A 432 0.72 -0.39 -1.54
CA VAL A 432 1.39 -0.36 -2.85
C VAL A 432 0.82 0.77 -3.71
N ASP A 433 -0.49 0.90 -3.80
CA ASP A 433 -1.16 1.96 -4.59
C ASP A 433 -0.77 3.34 -4.05
N ALA A 434 -0.72 3.52 -2.73
CA ALA A 434 -0.24 4.76 -2.12
C ALA A 434 1.24 5.05 -2.41
N ILE A 435 2.10 4.03 -2.45
CA ILE A 435 3.52 4.20 -2.85
C ILE A 435 3.61 4.56 -4.33
N LEU A 436 2.84 3.91 -5.20
CA LEU A 436 2.85 4.12 -6.64
C LEU A 436 2.31 5.50 -7.01
N GLU A 437 1.20 5.93 -6.42
CA GLU A 437 0.60 7.24 -6.65
C GLU A 437 1.60 8.37 -6.27
N GLU A 438 2.28 8.22 -5.13
CA GLU A 438 3.30 9.16 -4.67
C GLU A 438 4.58 9.15 -5.54
N LEU A 439 4.99 7.98 -6.06
CA LEU A 439 6.11 7.87 -6.99
C LEU A 439 5.77 8.47 -8.37
N GLU A 440 4.55 8.27 -8.86
CA GLU A 440 4.07 8.84 -10.12
C GLU A 440 3.94 10.37 -10.02
N HIS A 441 3.62 10.91 -8.83
CA HIS A 441 3.69 12.34 -8.53
C HIS A 441 5.14 12.87 -8.47
N LYS A 442 6.11 12.05 -8.01
CA LYS A 442 7.54 12.40 -8.06
C LYS A 442 8.13 12.35 -9.48
N GLU A 443 7.67 11.47 -10.36
CA GLU A 443 8.19 11.37 -11.73
C GLU A 443 7.73 12.56 -12.62
N LYS A 444 6.58 13.15 -12.31
CA LYS A 444 6.11 14.41 -12.95
C LYS A 444 6.81 15.66 -12.41
N ASN A 445 7.45 15.58 -11.24
CA ASN A 445 8.20 16.67 -10.63
C ASN A 445 9.66 16.25 -10.44
N ASN A 446 10.52 16.51 -11.44
CA ASN A 446 11.98 16.46 -11.27
C ASN A 446 12.40 17.29 -10.05
N GLN A 447 12.58 16.65 -8.90
CA GLN A 447 12.77 17.32 -7.61
C GLN A 447 13.80 16.62 -6.72
N THR A 448 14.84 16.01 -7.30
CA THR A 448 16.07 15.74 -6.54
C THR A 448 16.80 17.02 -6.11
N GLN A 449 16.37 18.21 -6.56
CA GLN A 449 16.79 19.53 -6.07
C GLN A 449 15.89 20.13 -4.97
N SER A 450 14.77 19.50 -4.58
CA SER A 450 13.82 20.13 -3.65
C SER A 450 13.91 19.64 -2.21
N LEU A 451 14.48 18.47 -1.91
CA LEU A 451 14.35 17.88 -0.56
C LEU A 451 15.12 18.67 0.53
N GLN A 452 16.31 19.17 0.17
CA GLN A 452 17.07 20.07 1.06
C GLN A 452 16.42 21.45 1.17
N THR A 453 15.89 21.99 0.06
CA THR A 453 15.19 23.28 0.04
C THR A 453 13.86 23.23 0.80
N LEU A 454 13.10 22.14 0.67
CA LEU A 454 11.87 21.87 1.42
C LEU A 454 12.18 21.67 2.90
N SER A 455 13.23 20.93 3.24
CA SER A 455 13.66 20.80 4.64
C SER A 455 14.08 22.15 5.23
N ALA A 456 14.76 23.01 4.45
CA ALA A 456 15.11 24.37 4.85
C ALA A 456 13.87 25.27 5.02
N ILE A 457 12.88 25.17 4.12
CA ILE A 457 11.61 25.89 4.21
C ILE A 457 10.81 25.43 5.43
N VAL A 458 10.68 24.12 5.65
CA VAL A 458 10.00 23.54 6.82
C VAL A 458 10.68 23.98 8.10
N SER A 459 12.01 23.95 8.16
CA SER A 459 12.79 24.44 9.30
C SER A 459 12.62 25.95 9.52
N HIS A 460 12.47 26.73 8.45
CA HIS A 460 12.19 28.16 8.53
C HIS A 460 10.81 28.43 9.14
N PHE A 461 9.77 27.71 8.70
CA PHE A 461 8.43 27.84 9.29
C PHE A 461 8.36 27.36 10.75
N GLN A 462 9.09 26.30 11.09
CA GLN A 462 9.23 25.85 12.48
C GLN A 462 9.87 26.91 13.37
N LYS A 463 10.89 27.63 12.88
CA LYS A 463 11.48 28.77 13.60
C LYS A 463 10.57 30.00 13.66
N LEU A 464 9.87 30.32 12.57
CA LEU A 464 8.99 31.49 12.50
C LEU A 464 7.83 31.40 13.50
N PHE A 465 7.28 30.20 13.67
CA PHE A 465 6.16 29.94 14.58
C PHE A 465 6.60 29.35 15.94
N ASP A 466 7.90 29.17 16.15
CA ASP A 466 8.51 28.62 17.38
C ASP A 466 7.96 27.23 17.77
N VAL A 467 7.95 26.31 16.79
CA VAL A 467 7.39 24.96 16.93
C VAL A 467 8.39 23.88 16.52
N ASN A 468 8.55 22.86 17.37
CA ASN A 468 9.48 21.75 17.15
C ASN A 468 9.02 20.73 16.07
N SER A 469 7.80 20.82 15.54
CA SER A 469 7.25 19.89 14.55
C SER A 469 6.36 20.60 13.52
N LEU A 470 6.35 20.11 12.27
CA LEU A 470 5.51 20.65 11.19
C LEU A 470 4.02 20.59 11.53
N ASN A 471 3.60 19.54 12.25
CA ASN A 471 2.21 19.37 12.68
C ASN A 471 1.76 20.44 13.67
N GLY A 472 2.67 21.05 14.43
CA GLY A 472 2.32 22.15 15.34
C GLY A 472 2.31 23.53 14.66
N VAL A 473 2.82 23.65 13.43
CA VAL A 473 2.81 24.93 12.68
C VAL A 473 1.37 25.36 12.35
N TYR A 474 0.52 24.44 11.88
CA TYR A 474 -0.88 24.75 11.57
C TYR A 474 -1.70 25.18 12.79
N PRO A 475 -1.68 24.46 13.93
CA PRO A 475 -2.29 24.91 15.18
C PRO A 475 -1.81 26.30 15.61
N ARG A 476 -0.48 26.54 15.57
CA ARG A 476 0.08 27.81 15.99
C ARG A 476 -0.28 28.95 15.04
N MET A 477 -0.32 28.69 13.75
CA MET A 477 -0.77 29.65 12.74
C MET A 477 -2.25 30.01 12.93
N ASN A 478 -3.12 29.03 13.17
CA ASN A 478 -4.53 29.31 13.49
C ASN A 478 -4.65 30.13 14.78
N GLU A 479 -3.87 29.83 15.81
CA GLU A 479 -3.85 30.62 17.04
C GLU A 479 -3.43 32.07 16.78
N VAL A 480 -2.40 32.30 15.95
CA VAL A 480 -1.99 33.65 15.53
C VAL A 480 -3.11 34.36 14.77
N TYR A 481 -3.80 33.68 13.84
CA TYR A 481 -4.94 34.28 13.13
C TYR A 481 -6.12 34.59 14.05
N THR A 482 -6.43 33.70 15.00
CA THR A 482 -7.46 33.95 16.02
C THR A 482 -7.08 35.12 16.91
N LYS A 483 -5.84 35.18 17.41
CA LYS A 483 -5.33 36.28 18.24
C LYS A 483 -5.27 37.60 17.49
N LEU A 484 -4.91 37.59 16.21
CA LEU A 484 -4.93 38.78 15.36
C LEU A 484 -6.37 39.26 15.11
N GLY A 485 -7.30 38.33 14.89
CA GLY A 485 -8.73 38.64 14.79
C GLY A 485 -9.29 39.24 16.09
N GLU A 486 -8.94 38.66 17.24
CA GLU A 486 -9.26 39.19 18.57
C GLU A 486 -8.70 40.59 18.77
N MET A 487 -7.40 40.81 18.45
CA MET A 487 -6.76 42.13 18.55
C MET A 487 -7.37 43.15 17.61
N THR A 488 -7.69 42.78 16.37
CA THR A 488 -8.31 43.69 15.39
C THR A 488 -9.71 44.08 15.85
N ASN A 489 -10.46 43.13 16.41
CA ASN A 489 -11.78 43.41 16.98
C ASN A 489 -11.69 44.27 18.24
N ALA A 490 -10.74 43.99 19.13
CA ALA A 490 -10.48 44.81 20.32
C ALA A 490 -10.06 46.24 19.92
N MET A 491 -9.20 46.38 18.91
CA MET A 491 -8.78 47.67 18.36
C MET A 491 -9.98 48.42 17.78
N ARG A 492 -10.84 47.77 16.99
CA ARG A 492 -12.07 48.37 16.46
C ARG A 492 -13.00 48.85 17.58
N ASN A 493 -13.19 48.04 18.62
CA ASN A 493 -14.00 48.44 19.77
C ASN A 493 -13.38 49.64 20.52
N LEU A 494 -12.05 49.71 20.63
CA LEU A 494 -11.37 50.87 21.22
C LEU A 494 -11.49 52.11 20.33
N HIS A 495 -11.42 51.98 19.01
CA HIS A 495 -11.69 53.09 18.09
C HIS A 495 -13.11 53.63 18.27
N GLU A 496 -14.09 52.74 18.36
CA GLU A 496 -15.50 53.12 18.56
C GLU A 496 -15.73 53.78 19.92
N LEU A 497 -15.17 53.21 20.99
CA LEU A 497 -15.31 53.75 22.35
C LEU A 497 -14.60 55.10 22.55
N LEU A 498 -13.48 55.32 21.84
CA LEU A 498 -12.70 56.56 21.91
C LEU A 498 -13.06 57.55 20.79
N GLU A 499 -14.06 57.24 19.97
CA GLU A 499 -14.53 58.03 18.81
C GLU A 499 -13.39 58.41 17.84
N LEU A 500 -12.41 57.54 17.68
CA LEU A 500 -11.28 57.74 16.77
C LEU A 500 -11.67 57.26 15.37
N ASP A 501 -11.20 57.97 14.33
CA ASP A 501 -11.42 57.52 12.95
C ASP A 501 -10.88 56.10 12.75
N SER A 502 -11.65 55.27 12.05
CA SER A 502 -11.35 53.87 11.72
C SER A 502 -10.04 53.67 10.96
N SER A 503 -9.47 54.75 10.42
CA SER A 503 -8.17 54.79 9.73
C SER A 503 -6.97 55.06 10.65
N ALA A 504 -7.20 55.38 11.93
CA ALA A 504 -6.14 55.77 12.84
C ALA A 504 -5.21 54.58 13.18
N PRO A 505 -3.89 54.79 13.22
CA PRO A 505 -2.95 53.69 13.46
C PRO A 505 -3.03 53.20 14.92
N PRO A 506 -2.77 51.90 15.17
CA PRO A 506 -2.77 51.28 16.50
C PRO A 506 -2.03 52.05 17.60
N THR A 507 -0.93 52.72 17.24
CA THR A 507 -0.11 53.51 18.17
C THR A 507 -0.85 54.71 18.74
N VAL A 508 -1.75 55.33 17.97
CA VAL A 508 -2.52 56.49 18.41
C VAL A 508 -3.61 56.07 19.39
N VAL A 509 -4.25 54.91 19.17
CA VAL A 509 -5.24 54.35 20.10
C VAL A 509 -4.60 54.00 21.45
N VAL A 510 -3.40 53.40 21.43
CA VAL A 510 -2.69 53.07 22.67
C VAL A 510 -2.27 54.35 23.41
N ASP A 511 -1.84 55.40 22.71
CA ASP A 511 -1.46 56.67 23.32
C ASP A 511 -2.67 57.42 23.93
N THR A 512 -3.84 57.36 23.29
CA THR A 512 -5.08 57.96 23.85
C THR A 512 -5.60 57.17 25.05
N VAL A 513 -5.59 55.84 25.00
CA VAL A 513 -5.89 54.99 26.17
C VAL A 513 -4.91 55.27 27.30
N GLY A 514 -3.61 55.40 27.00
CA GLY A 514 -2.57 55.75 27.97
C GLY A 514 -2.87 57.09 28.66
N LYS A 515 -3.20 58.13 27.90
CA LYS A 515 -3.60 59.43 28.44
C LYS A 515 -4.87 59.35 29.29
N LEU A 516 -5.85 58.54 28.90
CA LEU A 516 -7.07 58.34 29.68
C LEU A 516 -6.75 57.63 31.01
N CYS A 517 -5.92 56.59 30.99
CA CYS A 517 -5.44 55.92 32.19
C CYS A 517 -4.67 56.89 33.10
N ASP A 518 -3.84 57.76 32.55
CA ASP A 518 -3.11 58.76 33.34
C ASP A 518 -4.06 59.80 33.97
N ILE A 519 -5.11 60.22 33.26
CA ILE A 519 -6.13 61.14 33.78
C ILE A 519 -6.93 60.47 34.90
N ILE A 520 -7.37 59.22 34.70
CA ILE A 520 -8.10 58.46 35.71
C ILE A 520 -7.21 58.21 36.93
N ASN A 521 -5.96 57.79 36.73
CA ASN A 521 -5.04 57.55 37.83
C ASN A 521 -4.75 58.83 38.62
N LYS A 522 -4.57 59.98 37.95
CA LYS A 522 -4.43 61.28 38.63
C LYS A 522 -5.68 61.64 39.42
N ASN A 523 -6.86 61.51 38.82
CA ASN A 523 -8.14 61.81 39.50
C ASN A 523 -8.39 60.88 40.69
N VAL A 524 -8.12 59.58 40.56
CA VAL A 524 -8.21 58.62 41.68
C VAL A 524 -7.19 58.97 42.76
N THR A 525 -5.96 59.33 42.39
CA THR A 525 -4.94 59.77 43.36
C THR A 525 -5.38 61.04 44.09
N GLU A 526 -5.98 62.00 43.38
CA GLU A 526 -6.54 63.23 43.96
C GLU A 526 -7.76 62.94 44.87
N GLN A 527 -8.66 62.04 44.48
CA GLN A 527 -9.81 61.63 45.31
C GLN A 527 -9.37 60.87 46.57
N VAL A 528 -8.39 59.97 46.44
CA VAL A 528 -7.77 59.29 47.58
C VAL A 528 -7.09 60.30 48.50
N GLN A 529 -6.41 61.30 47.93
CA GLN A 529 -5.80 62.38 48.71
C GLN A 529 -6.85 63.26 49.41
N GLN A 530 -8.00 63.53 48.78
CA GLN A 530 -9.11 64.25 49.40
C GLN A 530 -9.80 63.46 50.52
N LEU A 531 -9.98 62.14 50.35
CA LEU A 531 -10.62 61.27 51.35
C LEU A 531 -9.72 60.98 52.55
N LEU A 532 -8.43 60.71 52.32
CA LEU A 532 -7.48 60.35 53.38
C LEU A 532 -6.83 61.58 54.03
N GLY A 533 -6.83 62.72 53.35
CA GLY A 533 -6.30 64.01 53.85
C GLY A 533 -4.80 64.02 54.18
N THR A 534 -4.07 62.92 53.95
CA THR A 534 -2.64 62.75 54.30
C THR A 534 -1.92 61.93 53.22
N GLN A 535 -0.68 62.29 52.89
CA GLN A 535 0.11 61.67 51.81
C GLN A 535 1.03 60.53 52.29
N ASP A 536 1.27 60.39 53.60
CA ASP A 536 2.22 59.42 54.14
C ASP A 536 1.50 58.13 54.60
N ILE A 537 2.01 56.98 54.14
CA ILE A 537 1.52 55.64 54.48
C ILE A 537 1.51 55.43 56.00
N HIS A 538 2.49 55.98 56.73
CA HIS A 538 2.53 55.85 58.20
C HIS A 538 1.38 56.62 58.86
N SER A 539 0.96 57.75 58.28
CA SER A 539 -0.19 58.53 58.77
C SER A 539 -1.52 57.81 58.48
N ILE A 540 -1.61 57.11 57.34
CA ILE A 540 -2.76 56.27 56.98
C ILE A 540 -2.85 55.07 57.92
N ILE A 541 -1.73 54.39 58.20
CA ILE A 541 -1.68 53.26 59.14
C ILE A 541 -2.12 53.71 60.54
N ASN A 542 -1.59 54.83 61.04
CA ASN A 542 -2.00 55.35 62.35
C ASN A 542 -3.49 55.70 62.40
N LYS A 543 -4.06 56.31 61.35
CA LYS A 543 -5.51 56.56 61.27
C LYS A 543 -6.34 55.28 61.17
N LEU A 544 -5.84 54.26 60.48
CA LEU A 544 -6.51 52.96 60.40
C LEU A 544 -6.47 52.24 61.76
N GLU A 545 -5.34 52.29 62.46
CA GLU A 545 -5.20 51.76 63.82
C GLU A 545 -6.09 52.51 64.82
N GLU A 546 -6.19 53.84 64.71
CA GLU A 546 -7.15 54.64 65.50
C GLU A 546 -8.59 54.21 65.19
N HIS A 547 -8.93 53.95 63.93
CA HIS A 547 -10.25 53.46 63.54
C HIS A 547 -10.49 52.03 64.06
N GLU A 548 -9.52 51.12 63.96
CA GLU A 548 -9.61 49.76 64.52
C GLU A 548 -9.72 49.75 66.05
N CYS A 549 -9.14 50.74 66.74
CA CYS A 549 -9.28 50.88 68.19
C CYS A 549 -10.61 51.53 68.60
N PHE A 550 -11.13 52.49 67.82
CA PHE A 550 -12.37 53.21 68.14
C PHE A 550 -13.64 52.42 67.77
N PHE A 551 -13.60 51.71 66.64
CA PHE A 551 -14.80 51.08 66.08
C PHE A 551 -15.36 49.92 66.93
N PRO A 552 -14.56 49.04 67.56
CA PRO A 552 -15.10 47.98 68.41
C PRO A 552 -15.80 48.49 69.67
N PRO A 553 -15.23 49.45 70.45
CA PRO A 553 -15.95 50.09 71.55
C PRO A 553 -17.22 50.82 71.08
N PHE A 554 -17.14 51.52 69.94
CA PHE A 554 -18.30 52.21 69.37
C PHE A 554 -19.40 51.24 68.93
N GLN A 555 -19.04 50.15 68.25
CA GLN A 555 -19.95 49.12 67.81
C GLN A 555 -20.57 48.38 69.01
N ALA A 556 -19.79 48.09 70.05
CA ALA A 556 -20.30 47.53 71.30
C ALA A 556 -21.32 48.47 71.95
N LEU A 557 -21.01 49.77 72.04
CA LEU A 557 -21.94 50.78 72.55
C LEU A 557 -23.24 50.86 71.72
N ILE A 558 -23.12 50.82 70.39
CA ILE A 558 -24.27 50.87 69.47
C ILE A 558 -25.08 49.58 69.57
N GLN A 559 -24.45 48.41 69.67
CA GLN A 559 -25.15 47.15 69.88
C GLN A 559 -25.84 47.10 71.24
N ASP A 560 -25.20 47.60 72.30
CA ASP A 560 -25.82 47.72 73.62
C ASP A 560 -27.04 48.65 73.56
N LEU A 561 -26.94 49.80 72.89
CA LEU A 561 -28.07 50.70 72.63
C LEU A 561 -29.20 50.02 71.85
N LEU A 562 -28.87 49.28 70.79
CA LEU A 562 -29.86 48.55 70.00
C LEU A 562 -30.57 47.46 70.81
N HIS A 563 -29.86 46.73 71.67
CA HIS A 563 -30.46 45.73 72.55
C HIS A 563 -31.31 46.38 73.65
N LEU A 564 -30.87 47.48 74.26
CA LEU A 564 -31.60 48.17 75.33
C LEU A 564 -32.87 48.84 74.81
N LEU A 565 -32.87 49.28 73.55
CA LEU A 565 -34.00 49.92 72.88
C LEU A 565 -34.89 48.93 72.09
N GLU A 566 -34.51 47.64 72.02
CA GLU A 566 -35.14 46.59 71.19
C GLU A 566 -35.28 46.96 69.70
N ILE A 567 -34.22 47.52 69.12
CA ILE A 567 -34.23 48.01 67.73
C ILE A 567 -33.16 47.31 66.90
N THR A 568 -33.49 47.07 65.64
CA THR A 568 -32.63 46.31 64.72
C THR A 568 -31.74 47.19 63.84
N ASN A 569 -32.05 48.48 63.66
CA ASN A 569 -31.27 49.40 62.82
C ASN A 569 -30.69 50.58 63.60
N VAL A 570 -29.44 50.93 63.27
CA VAL A 570 -28.71 52.06 63.89
C VAL A 570 -29.42 53.41 63.68
N ASP A 571 -30.07 53.60 62.53
CA ASP A 571 -30.78 54.83 62.18
C ASP A 571 -32.03 55.06 63.07
N ASP A 572 -32.57 53.99 63.64
CA ASP A 572 -33.76 54.02 64.49
C ASP A 572 -33.42 54.27 65.98
N ILE A 573 -32.13 54.31 66.34
CA ILE A 573 -31.67 54.62 67.71
C ILE A 573 -32.10 56.04 68.12
N LEU A 574 -31.85 57.05 67.29
CA LEU A 574 -32.21 58.44 67.58
C LEU A 574 -33.73 58.63 67.76
N PRO A 575 -34.59 58.15 66.85
CA PRO A 575 -36.05 58.17 67.01
C PRO A 575 -36.53 57.49 68.30
N ALA A 576 -35.94 56.35 68.67
CA ALA A 576 -36.40 55.61 69.84
C ALA A 576 -35.91 56.17 71.17
N VAL A 577 -34.69 56.71 71.23
CA VAL A 577 -34.23 57.47 72.39
C VAL A 577 -35.08 58.73 72.58
N GLN A 578 -35.54 59.36 71.48
CA GLN A 578 -36.49 60.47 71.56
C GLN A 578 -37.87 60.05 72.05
N ASN A 579 -38.31 58.80 71.80
CA ASN A 579 -39.56 58.25 72.31
C ASN A 579 -39.48 57.70 73.76
N LEU A 580 -38.28 57.60 74.35
CA LEU A 580 -38.03 57.19 75.75
C LEU A 580 -37.80 58.39 76.70
N LYS A 581 -37.84 59.61 76.17
CA LYS A 581 -38.08 60.85 76.93
C LYS A 581 -39.56 61.15 76.94
#